data_AF-A0A4Q0Z2D5-F1
#
_entry.id   AF-A0A4Q0Z2D5-F1
#
_cell.length_a   1.000
_cell.length_b   1.000
_cell.length_c   1.000
_cell.angle_alpha   90.00
_cell.angle_beta   90.00
_cell.angle_gamma   90.00
#
_symmetry.space_group_name_H-M   'P 1'
#
loop_
_entity.id
_entity.type
_entity.pdbx_description
1 polymer ?
#
loop_
_entity_poly.entity_id
_entity_poly.type
_entity_poly.pdbx_seq_one_letter_code
_entity_poly.pdbx_strand_id
1 'polypeptide(L)'
;MKIAIPVKDENLSFFPNAGHTPKFAVYTMSGSGMFKSFNLDEIKQNPRSDIDHSNPEEDHDCDHSHDDAEHIEQHNKMGRALKECDYIVVKKACKNTAKSFTSEGIKLVKYNGDSFESTKILNELSSKFV
;
A
#
# COMPACT_ATOMS: atom_id res chain seq x y z
N MET A 1 -7.47 -14.09 3.11
CA MET A 1 -7.50 -12.85 2.31
C MET A 1 -6.12 -12.22 2.34
N LYS A 2 -5.70 -11.59 1.25
CA LYS A 2 -4.37 -10.96 1.13
C LYS A 2 -4.45 -9.45 1.33
N ILE A 3 -3.52 -8.90 2.09
CA ILE A 3 -3.49 -7.49 2.47
C ILE A 3 -2.09 -6.94 2.20
N ALA A 4 -2.00 -5.90 1.39
CA ALA A 4 -0.77 -5.16 1.18
C ALA A 4 -0.64 -4.01 2.17
N ILE A 5 0.58 -3.79 2.68
CA ILE A 5 0.92 -2.62 3.49
C ILE A 5 2.26 -2.03 3.01
N PRO A 6 2.32 -0.72 2.70
CA PRO A 6 3.55 -0.07 2.26
C PRO A 6 4.57 -0.04 3.40
N VAL A 7 5.81 -0.44 3.11
CA VAL A 7 6.92 -0.52 4.07
C VAL A 7 8.22 0.05 3.50
N LYS A 8 9.06 0.60 4.38
CA LYS A 8 10.39 1.14 4.07
C LYS A 8 11.37 0.07 3.62
N ASP A 9 11.37 -1.07 4.30
CA ASP A 9 12.41 -2.08 4.16
C ASP A 9 11.95 -3.42 4.79
N GLU A 10 12.86 -4.38 4.87
CA GLU A 10 12.62 -5.73 5.41
C GLU A 10 12.33 -5.75 6.92
N ASN A 11 12.56 -4.66 7.65
CA ASN A 11 12.10 -4.49 9.03
C ASN A 11 10.61 -4.16 9.13
N LEU A 12 9.88 -4.15 7.99
CA LEU A 12 8.42 -4.02 7.92
C LEU A 12 7.89 -2.71 8.54
N SER A 13 8.73 -1.68 8.56
CA SER A 13 8.38 -0.34 9.04
C SER A 13 7.46 0.36 8.05
N PHE A 14 6.27 0.72 8.49
CA PHE A 14 5.22 1.32 7.68
C PHE A 14 5.67 2.61 6.99
N PHE A 15 5.34 2.71 5.70
CA PHE A 15 5.60 3.88 4.88
C PHE A 15 4.29 4.62 4.59
N PRO A 16 4.10 5.86 5.09
CA PRO A 16 2.82 6.54 5.01
C PRO A 16 2.29 6.78 3.59
N ASN A 17 3.17 7.04 2.61
CA ASN A 17 2.80 7.35 1.24
C ASN A 17 2.87 6.10 0.34
N ALA A 18 1.71 5.52 0.04
CA ALA A 18 1.64 4.28 -0.74
C ALA A 18 2.19 4.41 -2.17
N GLY A 19 2.17 5.61 -2.76
CA GLY A 19 2.66 5.82 -4.12
C GLY A 19 4.18 5.89 -4.22
N HIS A 20 4.86 6.23 -3.12
CA HIS A 20 6.31 6.43 -3.02
C HIS A 20 7.01 5.37 -2.17
N THR A 21 6.26 4.39 -1.68
CA THR A 21 6.84 3.34 -0.83
C THR A 21 7.90 2.57 -1.63
N PRO A 22 9.05 2.22 -1.05
CA PRO A 22 10.04 1.39 -1.74
C PRO A 22 9.57 -0.07 -1.87
N LYS A 23 8.81 -0.57 -0.89
CA LYS A 23 8.33 -1.95 -0.85
C LYS A 23 6.88 -2.03 -0.35
N PHE A 24 6.22 -3.12 -0.67
CA PHE A 24 4.93 -3.54 -0.12
C PHE A 24 5.10 -4.89 0.55
N ALA A 25 4.77 -4.98 1.84
CA ALA A 25 4.66 -6.24 2.53
C ALA A 25 3.24 -6.80 2.30
N VAL A 26 3.15 -8.05 1.86
CA VAL A 26 1.89 -8.75 1.60
C VAL A 26 1.66 -9.76 2.71
N TYR A 27 0.51 -9.66 3.36
CA TYR A 27 0.11 -10.53 4.45
C TYR A 27 -1.12 -11.34 4.06
N THR A 28 -1.12 -12.63 4.40
CA THR A 28 -2.35 -13.43 4.45
C THR A 28 -2.99 -13.28 5.82
N MET A 29 -4.20 -12.72 5.83
CA MET A 29 -5.07 -12.75 7.00
C MET A 29 -5.91 -14.04 6.99
N SER A 30 -5.83 -14.75 8.11
CA SER A 30 -6.55 -15.99 8.41
C SER A 30 -7.33 -15.83 9.72
N GLY A 31 -8.33 -16.70 9.93
CA GLY A 31 -9.19 -16.67 11.12
C GLY A 31 -10.39 -15.74 10.97
N SER A 32 -11.24 -15.71 11.99
CA SER A 32 -12.52 -14.99 12.00
C SER A 32 -12.77 -14.30 13.35
N GLY A 33 -13.56 -13.22 13.31
CA GLY A 33 -13.88 -12.43 14.51
C GLY A 33 -12.65 -11.86 15.20
N MET A 34 -12.48 -12.16 16.49
CA MET A 34 -11.36 -11.73 17.33
C MET A 34 -10.07 -12.54 17.09
N PHE A 35 -10.15 -13.69 16.41
CA PHE A 35 -9.03 -14.61 16.21
C PHE A 35 -8.34 -14.41 14.85
N LYS A 36 -8.34 -13.18 14.33
CA LYS A 36 -7.63 -12.86 13.09
C LYS A 36 -6.13 -12.91 13.33
N SER A 37 -5.40 -13.52 12.42
CA SER A 37 -3.94 -13.60 12.42
C SER A 37 -3.40 -13.15 11.08
N PHE A 38 -2.27 -12.45 11.09
CA PHE A 38 -1.63 -11.91 9.89
C PHE A 38 -0.26 -12.59 9.71
N ASN A 39 -0.10 -13.32 8.63
CA ASN A 39 1.17 -13.98 8.28
C ASN A 39 1.78 -13.26 7.10
N LEU A 40 3.05 -12.86 7.19
CA LEU A 40 3.78 -12.27 6.07
C LEU A 40 4.01 -13.36 5.01
N ASP A 41 3.48 -13.15 3.80
CA ASP A 41 3.72 -14.04 2.66
C ASP A 41 4.99 -13.64 1.92
N GLU A 42 5.09 -12.35 1.56
CA GLU A 42 6.19 -11.84 0.74
C GLU A 42 6.37 -10.32 0.89
N ILE A 43 7.51 -9.83 0.41
CA ILE A 43 7.81 -8.41 0.29
C ILE A 43 8.07 -8.11 -1.19
N LYS A 44 7.18 -7.32 -1.80
CA LYS A 44 7.28 -6.88 -3.18
C LYS A 44 7.99 -5.53 -3.27
N GLN A 45 8.89 -5.38 -4.23
CA GLN A 45 9.42 -4.06 -4.56
C GLN A 45 8.35 -3.22 -5.26
N ASN A 46 8.36 -1.91 -5.04
CA ASN A 46 7.50 -1.02 -5.79
C ASN A 46 7.93 -1.03 -7.27
N PRO A 47 7.04 -1.41 -8.20
CA PRO A 47 7.37 -1.50 -9.62
C PRO A 47 7.51 -0.12 -10.29
N ARG A 48 7.24 0.98 -9.58
CA ARG A 48 7.47 2.32 -10.08
C ARG A 48 8.96 2.61 -10.18
N SER A 49 9.35 3.02 -11.37
CA SER A 49 10.73 3.42 -11.69
C SER A 49 10.90 4.93 -11.79
N ASP A 50 9.81 5.71 -11.66
CA ASP A 50 9.79 7.16 -11.84
C ASP A 50 10.01 7.96 -10.55
N ILE A 51 10.25 7.29 -9.43
CA ILE A 51 10.35 7.90 -8.11
C ILE A 51 11.74 7.67 -7.50
N ASP A 52 12.35 8.74 -7.01
CA ASP A 52 13.52 8.63 -6.14
C ASP A 52 13.05 8.20 -4.74
N HIS A 53 13.35 6.95 -4.38
CA HIS A 53 12.95 6.36 -3.10
C HIS A 53 13.80 6.87 -1.92
N SER A 54 14.76 7.77 -2.15
CA SER A 54 15.72 8.22 -1.14
C SER A 54 15.14 9.32 -0.23
N ASN A 55 14.06 10.00 -0.62
CA ASN A 55 13.43 11.04 0.19
C ASN A 55 11.97 10.75 0.56
N PRO A 56 11.69 10.21 1.77
CA PRO A 56 10.34 9.86 2.21
C PRO A 56 9.43 11.05 2.52
N GLU A 57 10.01 12.26 2.57
CA GLU A 57 9.33 13.52 2.91
C GLU A 57 9.24 14.52 1.75
N GLU A 58 9.76 14.19 0.56
CA GLU A 58 9.43 15.05 -0.59
C GLU A 58 7.93 14.90 -0.82
N ASP A 59 7.22 15.99 -0.54
CA ASP A 59 5.85 16.20 -0.92
C ASP A 59 5.86 16.30 -2.45
N HIS A 60 5.92 15.13 -3.08
CA HIS A 60 5.71 15.02 -4.50
C HIS A 60 4.20 15.19 -4.68
N ASP A 61 3.78 16.45 -4.64
CA ASP A 61 2.43 16.86 -4.90
C ASP A 61 2.13 16.35 -6.32
N CYS A 62 1.38 15.27 -6.41
CA CYS A 62 0.88 14.75 -7.67
C CYS A 62 -0.24 15.68 -8.20
N ASP A 63 -0.06 16.99 -8.05
CA ASP A 63 -0.92 18.08 -8.53
C ASP A 63 -0.48 18.57 -9.92
N HIS A 64 0.39 17.81 -10.58
CA HIS A 64 0.66 18.03 -12.00
C HIS A 64 -0.53 17.50 -12.80
N SER A 65 -1.26 18.43 -13.40
CA SER A 65 -2.26 18.23 -14.46
C SER A 65 -1.62 17.65 -15.73
N HIS A 66 -0.86 16.56 -15.59
CA HIS A 66 -0.24 15.82 -16.67
C HIS A 66 -0.94 14.48 -16.73
N ASP A 67 -2.03 14.46 -17.50
CA ASP A 67 -2.79 13.28 -17.94
C ASP A 67 -1.96 12.43 -18.93
N ASP A 68 -0.63 12.47 -18.83
CA ASP A 68 0.27 11.73 -19.70
C ASP A 68 0.19 10.25 -19.34
N ALA A 69 -0.16 9.44 -20.34
CA ALA A 69 -0.44 8.02 -20.20
C ALA A 69 0.71 7.26 -19.52
N GLU A 70 1.96 7.70 -19.73
CA GLU A 70 3.15 7.11 -19.10
C GLU A 70 3.17 7.30 -17.57
N HIS A 71 2.75 8.45 -17.05
CA HIS A 71 2.67 8.68 -15.60
C HIS A 71 1.56 7.83 -14.97
N ILE A 72 0.39 7.79 -15.61
CA ILE A 72 -0.75 6.96 -15.18
C ILE A 72 -0.35 5.48 -15.20
N GLU A 73 0.42 5.04 -16.20
CA GLU A 73 0.90 3.66 -16.31
C GLU A 73 1.78 3.27 -15.12
N GLN A 74 2.64 4.17 -14.61
CA GLN A 74 3.44 3.91 -13.40
C GLN A 74 2.56 3.65 -12.18
N HIS A 75 1.48 4.41 -11.99
CA HIS A 75 0.50 4.13 -10.94
C HIS A 75 -0.18 2.77 -11.16
N ASN A 76 -0.57 2.46 -12.40
CA ASN A 76 -1.22 1.20 -12.75
C ASN A 76 -0.32 -0.02 -12.53
N LYS A 77 1.01 0.12 -12.71
CA LYS A 77 1.96 -0.97 -12.42
C LYS A 77 1.86 -1.43 -10.97
N MET A 78 1.67 -0.52 -10.01
CA MET A 78 1.48 -0.89 -8.60
C MET A 78 0.19 -1.70 -8.39
N GLY A 79 -0.92 -1.26 -8.99
CA GLY A 79 -2.19 -1.97 -8.95
C GLY A 79 -2.04 -3.40 -9.48
N ARG A 80 -1.44 -3.55 -10.66
CA ARG A 80 -1.20 -4.85 -11.29
C ARG A 80 -0.28 -5.75 -10.46
N ALA A 81 0.76 -5.18 -9.84
CA ALA A 81 1.67 -5.92 -8.97
C ALA A 81 0.98 -6.45 -7.69
N LEU A 82 -0.06 -5.75 -7.23
CA LEU A 82 -0.84 -6.09 -6.04
C LEU A 82 -2.23 -6.64 -6.36
N LYS A 83 -2.54 -7.00 -7.61
CA LYS A 83 -3.87 -7.47 -8.04
C LYS A 83 -4.40 -8.70 -7.29
N GLU A 84 -3.51 -9.44 -6.66
CA GLU A 84 -3.84 -10.61 -5.82
C GLU A 84 -4.22 -10.25 -4.38
N CYS A 85 -4.06 -8.97 -4.01
CA CYS A 85 -4.42 -8.46 -2.69
C CYS A 85 -5.89 -8.01 -2.70
N ASP A 86 -6.62 -8.37 -1.66
CA ASP A 86 -8.00 -7.93 -1.46
C ASP A 86 -8.04 -6.48 -0.92
N TYR A 87 -7.03 -6.11 -0.11
CA TYR A 87 -6.95 -4.83 0.57
C TYR A 87 -5.54 -4.23 0.52
N ILE A 88 -5.47 -2.91 0.60
CA ILE A 88 -4.22 -2.17 0.82
C ILE A 88 -4.38 -1.13 1.93
N VAL A 89 -3.44 -1.09 2.87
CA VAL A 89 -3.40 -0.09 3.94
C VAL A 89 -2.67 1.16 3.46
N VAL A 90 -3.27 2.34 3.63
CA VAL A 90 -2.67 3.61 3.20
C VAL A 90 -2.87 4.70 4.26
N LYS A 91 -1.88 5.59 4.46
CA LYS A 91 -2.06 6.82 5.26
C LYS A 91 -2.21 8.03 4.34
N LYS A 92 -1.36 8.10 3.31
CA LYS A 92 -1.43 9.04 2.19
C LYS A 92 -1.40 8.25 0.87
N ALA A 93 -2.30 8.58 -0.04
CA ALA A 93 -2.30 8.08 -1.41
C ALA A 93 -2.88 9.18 -2.31
N CYS A 94 -2.24 9.46 -3.44
CA CYS A 94 -2.77 10.42 -4.40
C CYS A 94 -3.96 9.82 -5.18
N LYS A 95 -4.72 10.67 -5.86
CA LYS A 95 -5.94 10.27 -6.60
C LYS A 95 -5.65 9.14 -7.61
N ASN A 96 -4.52 9.20 -8.30
CA ASN A 96 -4.13 8.23 -9.34
C ASN A 96 -3.71 6.88 -8.73
N THR A 97 -2.93 6.91 -7.65
CA THR A 97 -2.58 5.70 -6.88
C THR A 97 -3.83 5.01 -6.35
N ALA A 98 -4.76 5.77 -5.77
CA ALA A 98 -6.00 5.20 -5.27
C ALA A 98 -6.85 4.59 -6.37
N LYS A 99 -6.99 5.29 -7.52
CA LYS A 99 -7.71 4.78 -8.70
C LYS A 99 -7.10 3.47 -9.20
N SER A 100 -5.78 3.41 -9.35
CA SER A 100 -5.05 2.21 -9.81
C SER A 100 -5.40 0.98 -8.96
N PHE A 101 -5.36 1.09 -7.64
CA PHE A 101 -5.73 -0.01 -6.74
C PHE A 101 -7.21 -0.40 -6.89
N THR A 102 -8.12 0.57 -6.91
CA THR A 102 -9.55 0.27 -7.06
C THR A 102 -9.91 -0.36 -8.40
N SER A 103 -9.22 0.03 -9.48
CA SER A 103 -9.43 -0.54 -10.83
C SER A 103 -9.04 -2.01 -10.91
N GLU A 104 -8.08 -2.45 -10.09
CA GLU A 104 -7.65 -3.84 -9.98
C GLU A 104 -8.43 -4.62 -8.90
N GLY A 105 -9.48 -4.02 -8.33
CA GLY A 105 -10.36 -4.65 -7.33
C GLY A 105 -9.85 -4.58 -5.89
N ILE A 106 -8.76 -3.85 -5.64
CA ILE A 106 -8.13 -3.75 -4.32
C ILE A 106 -8.82 -2.66 -3.50
N LYS A 107 -9.27 -3.00 -2.29
CA LYS A 107 -9.95 -2.06 -1.38
C LYS A 107 -8.95 -1.27 -0.54
N LEU A 108 -9.09 0.05 -0.51
CA LEU A 108 -8.24 0.91 0.30
C LEU A 108 -8.72 0.99 1.75
N VAL A 109 -7.81 0.77 2.69
CA VAL A 109 -8.04 0.95 4.13
C VAL A 109 -7.18 2.09 4.64
N LYS A 110 -7.84 3.20 4.99
CA LYS A 110 -7.14 4.36 5.55
C LYS A 110 -6.72 4.10 7.00
N TYR A 111 -5.43 4.30 7.27
CA TYR A 111 -4.82 4.29 8.58
C TYR A 111 -4.56 5.73 9.06
N ASN A 112 -5.06 6.06 10.26
CA ASN A 112 -4.93 7.39 10.86
C ASN A 112 -4.13 7.37 12.18
N GLY A 113 -3.57 6.22 12.58
CA GLY A 113 -2.79 6.12 13.82
C GLY A 113 -1.32 6.52 13.62
N ASP A 114 -0.54 6.32 14.69
CA ASP A 114 0.86 6.76 14.82
C ASP A 114 1.87 5.62 14.89
N SER A 115 1.42 4.36 14.97
CA SER A 115 2.32 3.21 14.86
C SER A 115 2.99 3.16 13.48
N PHE A 116 4.26 2.76 13.48
CA PHE A 116 5.03 2.42 12.29
C PHE A 116 5.24 0.90 12.13
N GLU A 117 4.70 0.09 13.03
CA GLU A 117 4.84 -1.37 12.96
C GLU A 117 3.68 -1.95 12.14
N SER A 118 3.97 -2.47 10.96
CA SER A 118 2.97 -3.06 10.04
C SER A 118 2.00 -4.03 10.71
N THR A 119 2.50 -5.00 11.49
CA THR A 119 1.66 -5.98 12.19
C THR A 119 0.73 -5.33 13.20
N LYS A 120 1.18 -4.31 13.92
CA LYS A 120 0.35 -3.59 14.89
C LYS A 120 -0.77 -2.82 14.19
N ILE A 121 -0.43 -2.14 13.09
CA ILE A 121 -1.40 -1.43 12.23
C ILE A 121 -2.46 -2.40 11.68
N LEU A 122 -2.05 -3.58 11.20
CA LEU A 122 -2.99 -4.58 10.68
C LEU A 122 -3.96 -5.07 11.77
N ASN A 123 -3.48 -5.25 13.00
CA ASN A 123 -4.33 -5.61 14.14
C ASN A 123 -5.33 -4.50 14.49
N GLU A 124 -4.89 -3.23 14.51
CA GLU A 124 -5.77 -2.08 14.74
C GLU A 124 -6.86 -1.96 13.66
N LEU A 125 -6.51 -2.28 12.41
CA LEU A 125 -7.42 -2.22 11.27
C LEU A 125 -8.19 -3.52 11.03
N SER A 126 -7.99 -4.55 11.85
CA SER A 126 -8.53 -5.90 11.66
C SER A 126 -10.05 -5.92 11.43
N SER A 127 -10.79 -5.02 12.07
CA SER A 127 -12.25 -4.90 11.94
C SER A 127 -12.70 -4.37 10.57
N LYS A 128 -11.81 -3.70 9.82
CA LYS A 128 -12.12 -3.15 8.48
C LYS A 128 -11.92 -4.16 7.34
N PHE A 129 -11.26 -5.29 7.62
CA PHE A 129 -11.06 -6.37 6.65
C PHE A 129 -12.23 -7.35 6.71
N VAL A 130 -13.14 -7.24 5.74
CA VAL A 130 -14.38 -8.03 5.63
C VAL A 130 -14.59 -8.63 4.24
#